data_AF-A0A537J4B2-F1
#
_entry.id   AF-A0A537J4B2-F1
#
_cell.length_a   1.000
_cell.length_b   1.000
_cell.length_c   1.000
_cell.angle_alpha   90.00
_cell.angle_beta   90.00
_cell.angle_gamma   90.00
#
_symmetry.space_group_name_H-M   'P 1'
#
loop_
_entity.id
_entity.type
_entity.pdbx_description
1 polymer ?
#
loop_
_entity_poly.entity_id
_entity_poly.type
_entity_poly.pdbx_seq_one_letter_code
_entity_poly.pdbx_strand_id
1 'polypeptide(L)' 'MNPTGGAALALTLPQLLAARAAGPEGRRIALRHKDRGIWQELTWQDYQAHARAFGLGLVALGLNPGEKVA' A
#
# COMPACT_ATOMS: atom_id res chain seq x y z
N MET A 1 -3.92 17.45 -3.13
CA MET A 1 -5.20 17.71 -2.43
C MET A 1 -5.55 16.43 -1.69
N ASN A 2 -5.44 16.42 -0.36
CA ASN A 2 -5.93 15.28 0.43
C ASN A 2 -7.46 15.24 0.32
N PRO A 3 -8.10 14.09 0.09
CA PRO A 3 -9.55 14.02 0.09
C PRO A 3 -10.05 14.45 1.46
N THR A 4 -10.88 15.50 1.50
CA THR A 4 -11.61 15.97 2.67
C THR A 4 -12.26 14.77 3.36
N GLY A 5 -12.17 14.69 4.70
CA GLY A 5 -12.35 13.47 5.51
C GLY A 5 -13.61 12.61 5.29
N GLY A 6 -14.62 13.08 4.54
CA GLY A 6 -15.76 12.28 4.10
C GLY A 6 -15.50 11.36 2.90
N ALA A 7 -14.66 11.77 1.93
CA ALA A 7 -14.37 10.95 0.75
C ALA A 7 -13.38 9.81 1.03
N ALA A 8 -12.51 9.98 2.05
CA ALA A 8 -11.58 8.94 2.47
C ALA A 8 -12.28 7.73 3.10
N LEU A 9 -13.41 7.92 3.77
CA LEU A 9 -14.17 6.84 4.42
C LEU A 9 -14.91 5.92 3.43
N ALA A 10 -15.10 6.36 2.18
CA ALA A 10 -15.74 5.57 1.13
C ALA A 10 -14.78 4.60 0.42
N LEU A 11 -13.47 4.74 0.63
CA LEU A 11 -12.44 3.96 -0.05
C LEU A 11 -12.02 2.76 0.79
N THR A 12 -11.76 1.64 0.13
CA THR A 12 -11.07 0.50 0.74
C THR A 12 -9.62 0.86 1.09
N LEU A 13 -9.00 0.13 2.01
CA LEU A 13 -7.60 0.37 2.38
C LEU A 13 -6.62 0.34 1.18
N PRO A 14 -6.71 -0.61 0.22
CA PRO A 14 -5.86 -0.59 -0.96
C PRO A 14 -6.12 0.62 -1.86
N GLN A 15 -7.37 1.08 -1.97
CA GLN A 15 -7.71 2.30 -2.74
C GLN A 15 -7.15 3.56 -2.09
N LEU A 16 -7.19 3.67 -0.76
CA LEU A 16 -6.56 4.76 -0.02
C LEU A 16 -5.05 4.80 -0.25
N LEU A 17 -4.39 3.64 -0.18
CA LEU A 17 -2.96 3.53 -0.46
C LEU A 17 -2.63 3.96 -1.90
N ALA A 18 -3.42 3.51 -2.88
CA ALA A 18 -3.25 3.88 -4.28
C ALA A 18 -3.42 5.39 -4.51
N ALA A 19 -4.46 6.00 -3.93
CA ALA A 19 -4.70 7.43 -4.03
C ALA A 19 -3.56 8.26 -3.43
N ARG A 20 -3.02 7.82 -2.29
CA ARG A 20 -1.90 8.50 -1.63
C ARG A 20 -0.59 8.39 -2.43
N ALA A 21 -0.31 7.20 -2.97
CA ALA A 21 0.86 6.93 -3.79
C ALA A 21 0.86 7.72 -5.12
N ALA A 22 -0.31 7.87 -5.75
CA ALA A 22 -0.48 8.66 -6.97
C ALA A 22 -0.48 10.18 -6.71
N GLY A 23 -0.72 10.59 -5.46
CA GLY A 23 -0.78 11.99 -5.05
C GLY A 23 0.61 12.65 -4.93
N PRO A 24 0.63 13.94 -4.56
CA PRO A 24 1.87 14.70 -4.38
C PRO A 24 2.77 14.14 -3.26
N GLU A 25 2.20 13.33 -2.35
CA GLU A 25 2.95 12.66 -1.29
C GLU A 25 3.59 11.35 -1.73
N GLY A 26 3.46 10.94 -2.99
CA GLY A 26 3.93 9.64 -3.47
C GLY A 26 5.39 9.34 -3.14
N ARG A 27 6.27 10.35 -3.24
CA ARG A 27 7.71 10.24 -2.92
C ARG A 27 8.04 10.48 -1.45
N ARG A 28 7.07 10.83 -0.59
CA ARG A 28 7.31 10.97 0.86
C ARG A 28 7.44 9.59 1.49
N ILE A 29 8.25 9.49 2.54
CA ILE A 29 8.39 8.25 3.32
C ILE A 29 7.05 7.90 3.98
N ALA A 30 6.58 6.69 3.70
CA ALA A 30 5.38 6.09 4.25
C ALA A 30 5.70 5.23 5.49
N LEU A 31 6.76 4.44 5.40
CA LEU A 31 7.17 3.50 6.44
C LEU A 31 8.68 3.58 6.65
N ARG A 32 9.09 3.37 7.91
CA ARG A 32 10.45 3.01 8.28
C ARG A 32 10.41 1.70 9.02
N HIS A 33 11.24 0.76 8.61
CA HIS A 33 11.41 -0.51 9.32
C HIS A 33 12.89 -0.82 9.46
N LYS A 34 13.23 -1.60 10.48
CA LYS A 34 14.61 -1.96 10.78
C LYS A 34 14.84 -3.38 10.29
N ASP A 35 15.84 -3.57 9.43
CA ASP A 35 16.28 -4.87 8.98
C ASP A 35 17.76 -5.06 9.32
N ARG A 36 18.07 -6.12 10.08
CA ARG A 36 19.43 -6.45 10.54
C ARG A 36 20.22 -5.27 11.11
N GLY A 37 19.54 -4.41 11.87
CA GLY A 37 20.17 -3.24 12.49
C GLY A 37 20.15 -1.96 11.65
N ILE A 38 19.80 -2.04 10.36
CA ILE A 38 19.80 -0.91 9.41
C ILE A 38 18.36 -0.41 9.23
N TRP A 39 18.17 0.91 9.27
CA TRP A 39 16.88 1.52 8.95
C TRP A 39 16.67 1.55 7.45
N GLN A 40 15.57 0.96 6.99
CA GLN A 40 15.09 1.00 5.63
C GLN A 40 13.88 1.93 5.56
N GLU A 41 13.78 2.69 4.48
CA GLU A 41 12.69 3.62 4.24
C GLU A 41 11.93 3.21 2.97
N LEU A 42 10.61 3.29 3.02
CA LEU A 42 9.75 3.07 1.85
C LEU A 42 8.93 4.32 1.61
N THR A 43 8.91 4.81 0.37
CA THR A 43 7.98 5.87 -0.03
C THR A 43 6.56 5.32 -0.18
N TRP A 44 5.57 6.21 -0.27
CA TRP A 44 4.19 5.80 -0.56
C TRP A 44 4.07 5.06 -1.91
N GLN A 45 4.87 5.47 -2.91
CA GLN A 45 4.97 4.79 -4.20
C GLN A 45 5.54 3.38 -4.06
N ASP A 46 6.65 3.22 -3.34
CA ASP A 46 7.27 1.90 -3.12
C ASP A 46 6.30 0.97 -2.39
N TYR A 47 5.64 1.49 -1.35
CA TYR A 47 4.71 0.69 -0.56
C TYR A 47 3.51 0.20 -1.39
N GLN A 48 2.93 1.07 -2.21
CA GLN A 48 1.84 0.69 -3.11
C GLN A 48 2.29 -0.34 -4.15
N ALA A 49 3.48 -0.16 -4.74
CA ALA A 49 4.03 -1.06 -5.73
C ALA A 49 4.25 -2.47 -5.14
N HIS A 50 4.86 -2.55 -3.95
CA HIS A 50 5.08 -3.80 -3.23
C HIS A 50 3.77 -4.48 -2.84
N ALA A 51 2.82 -3.75 -2.25
CA ALA A 51 1.52 -4.31 -1.86
C ALA A 51 0.74 -4.84 -3.06
N ARG A 52 0.77 -4.11 -4.19
CA ARG A 52 0.13 -4.53 -5.44
C ARG A 52 0.78 -5.78 -6.01
N ALA A 53 2.11 -5.82 -6.08
CA ALA A 53 2.84 -6.98 -6.58
C ALA A 53 2.57 -8.22 -5.74
N PHE A 54 2.59 -8.08 -4.40
CA PHE A 54 2.27 -9.17 -3.47
C PHE A 54 0.84 -9.71 -3.67
N GLY A 55 -0.15 -8.81 -3.70
CA GLY A 55 -1.54 -9.21 -3.93
C GLY A 55 -1.78 -9.90 -5.28
N LEU A 56 -1.17 -9.39 -6.36
CA LEU A 56 -1.24 -10.04 -7.67
C LEU A 56 -0.51 -11.39 -7.70
N GLY A 57 0.59 -11.52 -6.96
CA GLY A 57 1.28 -12.79 -6.77
C GLY A 57 0.39 -13.83 -6.10
N LEU A 58 -0.36 -13.45 -5.06
CA LEU A 58 -1.31 -14.35 -4.41
C LEU A 58 -2.43 -14.80 -5.36
N VAL A 59 -2.98 -13.89 -6.15
CA VAL A 59 -3.96 -14.22 -7.19
C VAL A 59 -3.36 -15.18 -8.21
N ALA A 60 -2.12 -14.94 -8.65
CA ALA A 60 -1.42 -15.82 -9.60
C ALA A 60 -1.13 -17.22 -9.01
N LEU A 61 -0.97 -17.32 -7.68
CA LEU A 61 -0.81 -18.58 -6.95
C LEU A 61 -2.15 -19.30 -6.67
N GLY A 62 -3.28 -18.72 -7.08
CA GLY A 62 -4.60 -19.34 -6.98
C GLY A 62 -5.45 -18.91 -5.78
N LEU A 63 -5.09 -17.83 -5.08
CA LEU A 63 -5.92 -17.28 -4.00
C LEU A 63 -7.23 -16.71 -4.56
N ASN A 64 -8.36 -17.14 -4.01
CA ASN A 64 -9.70 -16.74 -4.43
C ASN A 64 -10.34 -15.73 -3.47
N PRO A 65 -11.34 -14.96 -3.92
CA PRO A 65 -12.12 -14.08 -3.05
C PRO A 65 -12.74 -14.83 -1.86
N GLY A 66 -12.54 -14.32 -0.65
CA GLY A 66 -13.06 -14.90 0.60
C GLY A 66 -12.11 -15.89 1.28
N GLU A 67 -11.03 -16.31 0.60
CA GLU A 67 -9.97 -17.12 1.20
C GLU A 67 -9.04 -16.27 2.07
N LYS A 68 -8.33 -16.93 2.99
CA LYS A 68 -7.50 -16.28 4.01
C LYS A 68 -6.03 -16.66 3.81
N VAL A 69 -5.14 -15.72 4.07
CA VAL A 69 -3.69 -15.90 4.12
C VAL A 69 -3.26 -15.82 5.59
N ALA A 70 -2.30 -16.65 6.01
CA ALA A 70 -1.82 -16.77 7.39
C ALA A 70 -0.64 -15.84 7.69
#